data_AF-A0A2J7ZHD3-F1
#
_entry.id   AF-A0A2J7ZHD3-F1
#
_cell.length_a   1.000
_cell.length_b   1.000
_cell.length_c   1.000
_cell.angle_alpha   90.00
_cell.angle_beta   90.00
_cell.angle_gamma   90.00
#
_symmetry.space_group_name_H-M   'P 1'
#
loop_
_entity.id
_entity.type
_entity.pdbx_description
1 polymer ?
#
loop_
_entity_poly.entity_id
_entity_poly.type
_entity_poly.pdbx_seq_one_letter_code
_entity_poly.pdbx_strand_id
1 'polypeptide(L)'
;MTVWTSSESFLEDALAARVQALLSTPRFRCYRSGDVEGVELGGALKNVLAIACGVSDGLGFGSNGRAALITRGLYEITKLAVARGANPMTMAGLAGLGDLVL
;
A
#
# COMPACT_ATOMS: atom_id res chain seq x y z
N MET A 1 31.47 7.67 12.85
CA MET A 1 30.20 7.10 13.32
C MET A 1 29.31 6.84 12.11
N THR A 2 29.73 5.95 11.21
CA THR A 2 29.12 5.81 9.86
C THR A 2 29.21 4.39 9.29
N VAL A 3 29.76 3.44 10.06
CA VAL A 3 30.01 2.06 9.60
C VAL A 3 28.90 1.09 10.08
N TRP A 4 28.06 1.51 11.03
CA TRP A 4 27.00 0.66 11.62
C TRP A 4 25.72 0.64 10.77
N THR A 5 25.29 1.78 10.24
CA THR A 5 24.04 1.91 9.44
C THR A 5 24.08 1.13 8.13
N SER A 6 25.25 0.99 7.50
CA SER A 6 25.37 0.19 6.28
C SER A 6 25.24 -1.30 6.56
N SER A 7 25.82 -1.81 7.65
CA SER A 7 25.73 -3.23 8.00
C SER A 7 24.29 -3.67 8.33
N GLU A 8 23.49 -2.82 8.97
CA GLU A 8 22.08 -3.09 9.28
C GLU A 8 21.21 -3.06 8.01
N SER A 9 21.38 -2.08 7.12
CA SER A 9 20.61 -2.02 5.88
C SER A 9 20.88 -3.20 4.96
N PHE A 10 22.13 -3.69 4.90
CA PHE A 10 22.47 -4.90 4.14
C PHE A 10 21.77 -6.17 4.68
N LEU A 11 21.60 -6.27 6.00
CA LEU A 11 20.90 -7.40 6.62
C LEU A 11 19.39 -7.36 6.34
N GLU A 12 18.79 -6.18 6.38
CA GLU A 12 17.37 -5.98 6.03
C GLU A 12 17.08 -6.33 4.57
N ASP A 13 17.93 -5.89 3.65
CA ASP A 13 17.80 -6.23 2.23
C ASP A 13 17.94 -7.73 1.97
N ALA A 14 18.90 -8.38 2.62
CA ALA A 14 19.09 -9.82 2.53
C ALA A 14 17.90 -10.59 3.11
N LEU A 15 17.34 -10.12 4.23
CA LEU A 15 16.13 -10.70 4.82
C LEU A 15 14.94 -10.53 3.89
N ALA A 16 14.71 -9.32 3.35
CA ALA A 16 13.63 -9.05 2.42
C ALA A 16 13.72 -9.94 1.17
N ALA A 17 14.93 -10.13 0.63
CA ALA A 17 15.17 -11.04 -0.50
C ALA A 17 14.85 -12.50 -0.14
N ARG A 18 15.25 -12.95 1.06
CA ARG A 18 14.96 -14.32 1.52
C ARG A 18 13.45 -14.54 1.70
N VAL A 19 12.75 -13.58 2.31
CA VAL A 19 11.30 -13.63 2.48
C VAL A 19 10.59 -13.64 1.13
N GLN A 20 11.01 -12.77 0.20
CA GLN A 20 10.46 -12.76 -1.16
C GLN A 20 10.61 -14.12 -1.84
N ALA A 21 11.79 -14.75 -1.76
CA ALA A 21 12.05 -16.05 -2.36
C ALA A 21 11.20 -17.18 -1.74
N LEU A 22 11.00 -17.15 -0.41
CA LEU A 22 10.21 -18.15 0.30
C LEU A 22 8.71 -18.06 0.00
N LEU A 23 8.19 -16.83 -0.16
CA LEU A 23 6.77 -16.61 -0.38
C LEU A 23 6.38 -16.66 -1.86
N SER A 24 7.32 -16.38 -2.78
CA SER A 24 7.01 -16.35 -4.20
C SER A 24 6.78 -17.75 -4.78
N THR A 25 5.67 -17.91 -5.51
CA THR A 25 5.33 -19.13 -6.26
C THR A 25 4.93 -18.76 -7.69
N PRO A 26 4.76 -19.71 -8.63
CA PRO A 26 4.26 -19.41 -9.98
C PRO A 26 2.92 -18.68 -10.02
N ARG A 27 2.11 -18.77 -8.95
CA ARG A 27 0.79 -18.13 -8.84
C ARG A 27 0.75 -16.95 -7.86
N PHE A 28 1.84 -16.69 -7.14
CA PHE A 28 1.89 -15.62 -6.14
C PHE A 28 3.25 -14.93 -6.21
N ARG A 29 3.27 -13.72 -6.80
CA ARG A 29 4.50 -12.96 -6.99
C ARG A 29 4.62 -11.91 -5.90
N CYS A 30 5.65 -12.04 -5.07
CA CYS A 30 5.96 -11.02 -4.07
C CYS A 30 6.86 -9.93 -4.67
N TYR A 31 6.59 -8.68 -4.31
CA TYR A 31 7.41 -7.52 -4.65
C TYR A 31 8.00 -6.95 -3.36
N ARG A 32 9.30 -6.61 -3.38
CA ARG A 32 9.94 -5.89 -2.28
C ARG A 32 9.73 -4.40 -2.47
N SER A 33 9.56 -3.67 -1.37
CA SER A 33 9.47 -2.22 -1.35
C SER A 33 10.48 -1.70 -0.33
N GLY A 34 11.21 -0.64 -0.68
CA GLY A 34 12.01 0.13 0.27
C GLY A 34 11.19 1.16 1.05
N ASP A 35 9.94 1.40 0.65
CA ASP A 35 9.00 2.28 1.33
C ASP A 35 8.05 1.44 2.22
N VAL A 36 8.54 1.09 3.41
CA VAL A 36 7.80 0.26 4.38
C VAL A 36 6.60 1.01 4.94
N GLU A 37 6.80 2.28 5.35
CA GLU A 37 5.73 3.16 5.86
C GLU A 37 4.58 3.27 4.85
N GLY A 38 4.89 3.48 3.57
CA GLY A 38 3.87 3.51 2.53
C GLY A 38 3.11 2.20 2.40
N VAL A 39 3.80 1.06 2.40
CA VAL A 39 3.13 -0.24 2.28
C VAL A 39 2.21 -0.52 3.48
N GLU A 40 2.64 -0.22 4.70
CA GLU A 40 1.82 -0.41 5.91
C GLU A 40 0.60 0.50 5.92
N LEU A 41 0.77 1.79 5.61
CA LEU A 41 -0.33 2.75 5.58
C LEU A 41 -1.33 2.41 4.47
N GLY A 42 -0.87 2.05 3.28
CA GLY A 42 -1.74 1.59 2.20
C GLY A 42 -2.56 0.37 2.60
N GLY A 43 -1.90 -0.64 3.17
CA GLY A 43 -2.54 -1.88 3.65
C GLY A 43 -3.58 -1.65 4.76
N ALA A 44 -3.30 -0.73 5.69
CA ALA A 44 -4.21 -0.44 6.79
C ALA A 44 -5.42 0.42 6.36
N LEU A 45 -5.16 1.50 5.61
CA LEU A 45 -6.16 2.52 5.32
C LEU A 45 -7.17 2.09 4.25
N LYS A 46 -6.81 1.12 3.39
CA LYS A 46 -7.72 0.59 2.37
C LYS A 46 -9.04 0.07 2.94
N ASN A 47 -9.01 -0.48 4.14
CA ASN A 47 -10.19 -1.08 4.78
C ASN A 47 -11.23 0.00 5.11
N VAL A 48 -10.79 1.20 5.48
CA VAL A 48 -11.67 2.35 5.71
C VAL A 48 -12.39 2.71 4.42
N LEU A 49 -11.66 2.73 3.29
CA LEU A 49 -12.24 3.05 1.99
C LEU A 49 -13.18 1.95 1.50
N ALA A 50 -12.84 0.68 1.74
CA ALA A 50 -13.69 -0.47 1.42
C ALA A 50 -15.03 -0.41 2.16
N ILE A 51 -15.02 -0.04 3.45
CA ILE A 51 -16.25 0.16 4.23
C ILE A 51 -17.08 1.31 3.63
N ALA A 52 -16.46 2.45 3.31
CA ALA A 52 -17.16 3.58 2.70
C ALA A 52 -17.78 3.21 1.34
N CYS A 53 -17.08 2.42 0.52
CA CYS A 53 -17.61 1.90 -0.74
C CYS A 53 -18.79 0.96 -0.50
N GLY A 54 -18.70 0.04 0.46
CA GLY A 54 -19.80 -0.86 0.81
C GLY A 54 -21.05 -0.11 1.31
N VAL A 55 -20.88 0.97 2.07
CA VAL A 55 -21.99 1.86 2.46
C VAL A 55 -22.59 2.55 1.23
N SER A 56 -21.76 3.12 0.36
CA SER A 56 -22.20 3.75 -0.90
C SER A 56 -22.98 2.79 -1.80
N ASP A 57 -22.56 1.53 -1.84
CA ASP A 57 -23.24 0.48 -2.58
C ASP A 57 -24.60 0.15 -1.95
N GLY A 58 -24.65 0.02 -0.62
CA GLY A 58 -25.90 -0.19 0.13
C GLY A 58 -26.90 0.96 -0.01
N LEU A 59 -26.42 2.18 -0.25
CA LEU A 59 -27.24 3.37 -0.52
C LEU A 59 -27.65 3.51 -2.00
N GLY A 60 -27.15 2.67 -2.89
CA GLY A 60 -27.54 2.66 -4.31
C GLY A 60 -26.94 3.79 -5.15
N PHE A 61 -25.80 4.38 -4.75
CA PHE A 61 -25.14 5.45 -5.53
C PHE A 61 -24.48 4.99 -6.83
N GLY A 62 -24.41 3.67 -7.05
CA GLY A 62 -23.89 3.07 -8.28
C GLY A 62 -22.39 3.26 -8.48
N SER A 63 -21.92 2.88 -9.68
CA SER A 63 -20.50 2.85 -10.02
C SER A 63 -19.83 4.22 -9.99
N ASN A 64 -20.55 5.29 -10.38
CA ASN A 64 -20.00 6.65 -10.38
C ASN A 64 -19.78 7.18 -8.96
N GLY A 65 -20.71 6.92 -8.04
CA GLY A 65 -20.55 7.29 -6.63
C GLY A 65 -19.38 6.56 -5.99
N ARG A 66 -19.26 5.25 -6.27
CA ARG A 66 -18.11 4.45 -5.82
C ARG A 66 -16.79 4.97 -6.40
N ALA A 67 -16.73 5.26 -7.70
CA ALA A 67 -15.52 5.78 -8.33
C ALA A 67 -15.08 7.14 -7.76
N ALA A 68 -16.04 8.03 -7.49
CA ALA A 68 -15.77 9.31 -6.84
C ALA A 68 -15.21 9.13 -5.42
N LEU A 69 -15.79 8.20 -4.65
CA LEU A 69 -15.30 7.85 -3.32
C LEU A 69 -13.89 7.26 -3.36
N ILE A 70 -13.62 6.31 -4.25
CA ILE A 70 -12.27 5.72 -4.39
C ILE A 70 -11.25 6.79 -4.74
N THR A 71 -11.55 7.64 -5.73
CA THR A 71 -10.66 8.72 -6.16
C THR A 71 -10.36 9.68 -5.02
N ARG A 72 -11.38 10.11 -4.28
CA ARG A 72 -11.19 11.05 -3.16
C ARG A 72 -10.50 10.38 -1.98
N GLY A 73 -10.87 9.16 -1.64
CA GLY A 73 -10.27 8.38 -0.57
C GLY A 73 -8.79 8.13 -0.80
N LEU A 74 -8.41 7.74 -2.02
CA LEU A 74 -7.00 7.53 -2.38
C LEU A 74 -6.19 8.82 -2.25
N TYR A 75 -6.76 9.97 -2.61
CA TYR A 75 -6.11 11.26 -2.43
C TYR A 75 -5.83 11.57 -0.94
N GLU A 76 -6.81 11.36 -0.05
CA GLU A 76 -6.62 11.60 1.38
C GLU A 76 -5.62 10.61 2.01
N ILE A 77 -5.70 9.33 1.64
CA ILE A 77 -4.74 8.30 2.06
C ILE A 77 -3.32 8.69 1.61
N THR A 78 -3.17 9.15 0.38
CA THR A 78 -1.86 9.58 -0.15
C THR A 78 -1.32 10.79 0.60
N LYS A 79 -2.15 11.78 0.92
CA LYS A 79 -1.73 12.93 1.74
C LYS A 79 -1.26 12.49 3.13
N LEU A 80 -1.97 11.58 3.78
CA LEU A 80 -1.58 11.07 5.09
C LEU A 80 -0.25 10.30 5.00
N ALA A 81 -0.10 9.44 3.99
CA ALA A 81 1.13 8.67 3.77
C ALA A 81 2.34 9.58 3.55
N VAL A 82 2.21 10.59 2.68
CA VAL A 82 3.28 11.57 2.43
C VAL A 82 3.63 12.36 3.70
N ALA A 83 2.63 12.74 4.50
CA ALA A 83 2.87 13.41 5.78
C ALA A 83 3.65 12.55 6.79
N ARG A 84 3.67 11.22 6.61
CA ARG A 84 4.48 10.27 7.39
C ARG A 84 5.81 9.91 6.75
N GLY A 85 6.16 10.52 5.60
CA GLY A 85 7.41 10.28 4.89
C GLY A 85 7.36 9.14 3.87
N ALA A 86 6.18 8.57 3.62
CA ALA A 86 6.01 7.55 2.59
C ALA A 86 6.13 8.14 1.18
N ASN A 87 6.49 7.28 0.22
CA ASN A 87 6.54 7.65 -1.19
C ASN A 87 5.13 7.67 -1.78
N PRO A 88 4.68 8.78 -2.39
CA PRO A 88 3.35 8.85 -3.01
C PRO A 88 3.13 7.80 -4.12
N MET A 89 4.19 7.36 -4.80
CA MET A 89 4.10 6.33 -5.83
C MET A 89 3.71 4.96 -5.28
N THR A 90 3.97 4.70 -4.00
CA THR A 90 3.56 3.45 -3.32
C THR A 90 2.02 3.34 -3.26
N MET A 91 1.33 4.47 -3.08
CA MET A 91 -0.14 4.52 -3.06
C MET A 91 -0.75 4.29 -4.44
N ALA A 92 -0.06 4.68 -5.50
CA ALA A 92 -0.46 4.41 -6.88
C ALA A 92 -0.20 2.94 -7.30
N GLY A 93 0.63 2.22 -6.55
CA GLY A 93 1.01 0.84 -6.80
C GLY A 93 0.07 -0.20 -6.17
N LEU A 94 0.55 -1.45 -6.10
CA LEU A 94 -0.20 -2.58 -5.55
C LEU A 94 -0.63 -2.39 -4.09
N ALA A 95 0.16 -1.68 -3.28
CA ALA A 95 -0.12 -1.48 -1.86
C ALA A 95 -1.26 -0.48 -1.57
N GLY A 96 -1.65 0.34 -2.56
CA GLY A 96 -2.76 1.28 -2.45
C GLY A 96 -3.85 0.97 -3.45
N LEU A 97 -3.76 1.57 -4.65
CA LEU A 97 -4.78 1.44 -5.69
C LEU A 97 -5.05 -0.02 -6.10
N GLY A 98 -4.00 -0.84 -6.22
CA GLY A 98 -4.12 -2.22 -6.70
C GLY A 98 -4.96 -3.12 -5.79
N ASP A 99 -4.99 -2.87 -4.48
CA ASP A 99 -5.79 -3.63 -3.51
C ASP A 99 -7.15 -2.96 -3.22
N LEU A 100 -7.34 -1.73 -3.71
CA LEU A 100 -8.59 -0.97 -3.58
C LEU A 100 -9.58 -1.22 -4.72
N VAL A 101 -9.10 -1.67 -5.88
CA VAL A 101 -9.89 -1.86 -7.10
C VAL A 101 -9.89 -3.35 -7.46
N LEU A 102 -10.74 -4.12 -6.78
CA LEU A 102 -11.06 -5.51 -7.06
C LEU A 102 -12.58 -5.69 -7.28
#